data_AF-A0A8X8GE69-F1
#
_entry.id   AF-A0A8X8GE69-F1
#
_cell.length_a   1.000
_cell.length_b   1.000
_cell.length_c   1.000
_cell.angle_alpha   90.00
_cell.angle_beta   90.00
_cell.angle_gamma   90.00
#
_symmetry.space_group_name_H-M   'P 1'
#
loop_
_entity.id
_entity.type
_entity.pdbx_description
1 polymer ?
#
loop_
_entity_poly.entity_id
_entity_poly.type
_entity_poly.pdbx_seq_one_letter_code
_entity_poly.pdbx_strand_id
1 'polypeptide(L)'
;MAKQTVVVDPVTRIEGHLRIEAEVQDGVITGASSSGTMVRGLEIILQGRDPRDAWAFAQRICGVCTLVHGIASVRAVEDALHYPIPQNAQLIRNLMIAAQFVHDHVMHFYQLHALDWVDVLSALQADPAKTAALAQSLSDYPRSSPGYFAEVKDKFTRFAASGQLGIFANGYWGNPAYKLPPEANLMALAHYLDALAWQREVAKLHAVFGGKNPHPNFVVGGAPTAISVSPAALHNGVAAG
;
A
#
# COMPACT_ATOMS: atom_id res chain seq x y z
N MET A 1 -13.15 17.05 -34.40
CA MET A 1 -11.71 17.36 -34.29
C MET A 1 -10.90 16.17 -34.83
N ALA A 2 -9.67 16.40 -35.29
CA ALA A 2 -8.82 15.31 -35.77
C ALA A 2 -8.47 14.32 -34.65
N LYS A 3 -8.28 13.04 -35.01
CA LYS A 3 -7.81 11.99 -34.10
C LYS A 3 -6.44 12.38 -33.54
N GLN A 4 -6.30 12.38 -32.22
CA GLN A 4 -5.04 12.65 -31.52
C GLN A 4 -4.66 11.47 -30.62
N THR A 5 -3.36 11.26 -30.42
CA THR A 5 -2.86 10.27 -29.46
C THR A 5 -2.31 10.99 -28.24
N VAL A 6 -2.84 10.67 -27.06
CA VAL A 6 -2.32 11.13 -25.77
C VAL A 6 -1.47 10.02 -25.18
N VAL A 7 -0.28 10.37 -24.70
CA VAL A 7 0.66 9.43 -24.10
C VAL A 7 0.90 9.82 -22.66
N VAL A 8 0.74 8.87 -21.74
CA VAL A 8 1.08 9.00 -20.33
C VAL A 8 2.21 8.03 -20.01
N ASP A 9 3.43 8.57 -19.98
CA ASP A 9 4.66 7.84 -19.71
C ASP A 9 5.68 8.79 -19.03
N PRO A 10 5.96 8.62 -17.73
CA PRO A 10 5.52 7.51 -16.88
C PRO A 10 4.09 7.66 -16.37
N VAL A 11 3.40 6.52 -16.15
CA VAL A 11 2.27 6.48 -15.21
C VAL A 11 2.85 6.50 -13.78
N THR A 12 2.56 7.55 -13.03
CA THR A 12 3.05 7.73 -11.66
C THR A 12 2.02 7.26 -10.63
N ARG A 13 2.42 7.21 -9.35
CA ARG A 13 1.60 6.71 -8.22
C ARG A 13 1.07 5.27 -8.44
N ILE A 14 1.88 4.44 -9.08
CA ILE A 14 1.72 2.98 -9.17
C ILE A 14 3.01 2.31 -8.73
N GLU A 15 2.96 0.99 -8.54
CA GLU A 15 4.17 0.18 -8.47
C GLU A 15 4.69 -0.14 -9.88
N GLY A 16 6.01 -0.12 -10.06
CA GLY A 16 6.65 -0.52 -11.31
C GLY A 16 6.57 0.51 -12.44
N HIS A 17 6.53 0.01 -13.68
CA HIS A 17 6.65 0.80 -14.90
C HIS A 17 5.51 0.48 -15.87
N LEU A 18 4.74 1.52 -16.20
CA LEU A 18 3.60 1.42 -17.10
C LEU A 18 3.58 2.63 -18.04
N ARG A 19 3.22 2.35 -19.29
CA ARG A 19 2.91 3.34 -20.32
C ARG A 19 1.48 3.13 -20.79
N ILE A 20 0.72 4.21 -20.87
CA ILE A 20 -0.63 4.22 -21.45
C ILE A 20 -0.65 5.15 -22.65
N GLU A 21 -1.19 4.66 -23.77
CA GLU A 21 -1.49 5.46 -24.95
C GLU A 21 -2.99 5.44 -25.20
N ALA A 22 -3.60 6.61 -25.39
CA ALA A 22 -5.03 6.75 -25.64
C ALA A 22 -5.29 7.51 -26.95
N GLU A 23 -6.07 6.92 -27.83
CA GLU A 23 -6.57 7.56 -29.06
C GLU A 23 -7.83 8.35 -28.72
N VAL A 24 -7.79 9.67 -28.91
CA VAL A 24 -8.88 10.58 -28.55
C VAL A 24 -9.48 11.19 -29.82
N GLN A 25 -10.80 11.09 -29.95
CA GLN A 25 -11.59 11.73 -30.98
C GLN A 25 -12.75 12.48 -30.32
N ASP A 26 -12.92 13.75 -30.66
CA ASP A 26 -13.99 14.61 -30.13
C ASP A 26 -14.08 14.61 -28.59
N GLY A 27 -12.93 14.56 -27.92
CA GLY A 27 -12.82 14.55 -26.46
C GLY A 27 -13.10 13.20 -25.80
N VAL A 28 -13.35 12.15 -26.58
CA VAL A 28 -13.66 10.79 -26.10
C VAL A 28 -12.51 9.84 -26.46
N ILE A 29 -12.13 8.97 -25.52
CA ILE A 29 -11.17 7.90 -25.79
C ILE A 29 -11.86 6.84 -26.66
N THR A 30 -11.30 6.59 -27.84
CA THR A 30 -11.79 5.63 -28.85
C THR A 30 -10.96 4.36 -28.92
N GLY A 31 -9.74 4.40 -28.38
CA GLY A 31 -8.83 3.26 -28.27
C GLY A 31 -7.81 3.52 -27.16
N ALA A 32 -7.31 2.46 -26.54
CA ALA A 32 -6.27 2.56 -25.53
C ALA A 32 -5.34 1.34 -25.58
N SER A 33 -4.05 1.57 -25.34
CA SER A 33 -3.02 0.53 -25.22
C SER A 33 -2.36 0.61 -23.86
N SER A 34 -2.09 -0.56 -23.26
CA SER A 34 -1.41 -0.71 -21.97
C SER A 34 -0.13 -1.51 -22.14
N SER A 35 1.01 -0.91 -21.77
CA SER A 35 2.33 -1.52 -21.95
C SER A 35 3.09 -1.55 -20.62
N GLY A 36 3.32 -2.75 -20.09
CA GLY A 36 4.25 -2.97 -18.98
C GLY A 36 5.68 -2.79 -19.48
N THR A 37 6.39 -1.79 -18.96
CA THR A 37 7.69 -1.36 -19.50
C THR A 37 8.88 -1.88 -18.69
N MET A 38 8.71 -3.01 -17.99
CA MET A 38 9.77 -3.68 -17.22
C MET A 38 9.68 -5.20 -17.24
N VAL A 39 10.83 -5.88 -17.09
CA VAL A 39 10.90 -7.35 -16.92
C VAL A 39 12.11 -7.73 -16.05
N ARG A 40 11.97 -8.79 -15.25
CA ARG A 40 13.06 -9.35 -14.42
C ARG A 40 13.30 -10.86 -14.59
N GLY A 41 12.29 -11.62 -15.03
CA GLY A 41 12.45 -13.05 -15.33
C GLY A 41 12.57 -13.98 -14.12
N LEU A 42 11.81 -13.74 -13.03
CA LEU A 42 11.85 -14.58 -11.83
C LEU A 42 11.52 -16.06 -12.09
N GLU A 43 10.66 -16.34 -13.06
CA GLU A 43 10.29 -17.70 -13.48
C GLU A 43 11.51 -18.49 -13.99
N ILE A 44 12.40 -17.82 -14.73
CA ILE A 44 13.65 -18.41 -15.23
C ILE A 44 14.64 -18.57 -14.08
N ILE A 45 14.77 -17.56 -13.20
CA ILE A 45 15.69 -17.57 -12.05
C ILE A 45 15.38 -18.70 -11.06
N LEU A 46 14.10 -19.09 -10.97
CA LEU A 46 13.64 -20.16 -10.10
C LEU A 46 13.94 -21.57 -10.63
N GLN A 47 14.29 -21.74 -11.90
CA GLN A 47 14.61 -23.06 -12.45
C GLN A 47 15.86 -23.65 -11.77
N GLY A 48 15.77 -24.92 -11.35
CA GLY A 48 16.85 -25.64 -10.68
C GLY A 48 17.10 -25.21 -9.23
N ARG A 49 16.32 -24.28 -8.66
CA ARG A 49 16.39 -23.93 -7.24
C ARG A 49 15.71 -24.99 -6.39
N ASP A 50 16.14 -25.10 -5.13
CA ASP A 50 15.43 -25.91 -4.14
C ASP A 50 14.01 -25.33 -3.92
N PRO A 51 12.95 -26.15 -3.98
CA PRO A 51 11.59 -25.68 -3.74
C PRO A 51 11.40 -24.97 -2.39
N ARG A 52 12.21 -25.33 -1.36
CA ARG A 52 12.16 -24.71 -0.03
C ARG A 52 12.64 -23.26 -0.03
N ASP A 53 13.46 -22.87 -1.00
CA ASP A 53 13.98 -21.51 -1.16
C ASP A 53 13.11 -20.65 -2.09
N ALA A 54 12.22 -21.26 -2.87
CA ALA A 54 11.46 -20.60 -3.92
C ALA A 54 10.68 -19.36 -3.42
N TRP A 55 10.13 -19.44 -2.20
CA TRP A 55 9.36 -18.34 -1.61
C TRP A 55 10.23 -17.09 -1.44
N ALA A 56 11.50 -17.25 -1.08
CA ALA A 56 12.39 -16.13 -0.83
C ALA A 56 12.65 -15.35 -2.12
N PHE A 57 12.80 -16.04 -3.25
CA PHE A 57 12.95 -15.42 -4.58
C PHE A 57 11.63 -14.83 -5.09
N ALA A 58 10.55 -15.62 -5.10
CA ALA A 58 9.24 -15.21 -5.58
C ALA A 58 8.71 -13.99 -4.81
N GLN A 59 8.96 -13.91 -3.51
CA GLN A 59 8.55 -12.77 -2.70
C GLN A 59 9.15 -11.43 -3.18
N ARG A 60 10.31 -11.45 -3.84
CA ARG A 60 10.93 -10.23 -4.40
C ARG A 60 10.29 -9.82 -5.73
N ILE A 61 9.26 -10.51 -6.20
CA ILE A 61 8.44 -10.03 -7.32
C ILE A 61 7.84 -8.66 -6.98
N CYS A 62 7.39 -8.38 -5.75
CA CYS A 62 6.87 -7.05 -5.44
C CYS A 62 7.11 -6.66 -3.99
N GLY A 63 7.54 -5.41 -3.78
CA GLY A 63 7.73 -4.82 -2.46
C GLY A 63 6.46 -4.21 -1.86
N VAL A 64 5.44 -3.94 -2.68
CA VAL A 64 4.14 -3.37 -2.23
C VAL A 64 3.25 -4.48 -1.71
N CYS A 65 2.86 -5.44 -2.56
CA CYS A 65 2.13 -6.65 -2.16
C CYS A 65 3.08 -7.71 -1.53
N THR A 66 3.94 -7.24 -0.63
CA THR A 66 5.23 -7.84 -0.19
C THR A 66 5.19 -9.27 0.36
N LEU A 67 4.00 -9.74 0.71
CA LEU A 67 3.75 -11.03 1.33
C LEU A 67 3.25 -12.08 0.34
N VAL A 68 2.45 -11.68 -0.65
CA VAL A 68 1.54 -12.60 -1.34
C VAL A 68 2.27 -13.64 -2.18
N HIS A 69 3.36 -13.25 -2.86
CA HIS A 69 4.14 -14.18 -3.68
C HIS A 69 4.90 -15.22 -2.86
N GLY A 70 5.39 -14.83 -1.66
CA GLY A 70 6.03 -15.78 -0.74
C GLY A 70 5.02 -16.82 -0.23
N ILE A 71 3.84 -16.37 0.18
CA ILE A 71 2.74 -17.26 0.63
C ILE A 71 2.26 -18.17 -0.49
N ALA A 72 2.07 -17.64 -1.71
CA ALA A 72 1.66 -18.44 -2.85
C ALA A 72 2.70 -19.51 -3.18
N SER A 73 3.99 -19.16 -3.09
CA SER A 73 5.09 -20.11 -3.32
C SER A 73 5.13 -21.24 -2.29
N VAL A 74 5.03 -20.95 -0.98
CA VAL A 74 5.02 -22.03 0.02
C VAL A 74 3.80 -22.95 -0.14
N ARG A 75 2.63 -22.38 -0.45
CA ARG A 75 1.41 -23.17 -0.72
C ARG A 75 1.56 -24.05 -1.95
N ALA A 76 2.17 -23.56 -3.03
CA ALA A 76 2.37 -24.34 -4.24
C ALA A 76 3.32 -25.53 -4.01
N VAL A 77 4.39 -25.33 -3.21
CA VAL A 77 5.31 -26.41 -2.85
C VAL A 77 4.64 -27.44 -1.93
N GLU A 78 3.86 -26.98 -0.94
CA GLU A 78 3.11 -27.85 -0.04
C GLU A 78 2.06 -28.69 -0.79
N ASP A 79 1.35 -28.08 -1.75
CA ASP A 79 0.40 -28.76 -2.61
C ASP A 79 1.07 -29.86 -3.45
N ALA A 80 2.19 -29.53 -4.11
CA ALA A 80 2.96 -30.46 -4.94
C ALA A 80 3.53 -31.64 -4.14
N LEU A 81 3.81 -31.46 -2.85
CA LEU A 81 4.33 -32.50 -1.95
C LEU A 81 3.23 -33.17 -1.12
N HIS A 82 1.97 -32.76 -1.26
CA HIS A 82 0.85 -33.15 -0.39
C HIS A 82 1.17 -33.01 1.10
N TYR A 83 1.83 -31.90 1.47
CA TYR A 83 2.35 -31.67 2.82
C TYR A 83 1.34 -30.89 3.68
N PRO A 84 0.73 -31.50 4.70
CA PRO A 84 -0.19 -30.79 5.58
C PRO A 84 0.56 -29.85 6.52
N ILE A 85 -0.06 -28.71 6.87
CA ILE A 85 0.51 -27.77 7.84
C ILE A 85 -0.30 -27.75 9.14
N PRO A 86 0.34 -27.47 10.30
CA PRO A 86 -0.38 -27.29 11.55
C PRO A 86 -1.37 -26.11 11.50
N GLN A 87 -2.49 -26.22 12.22
CA GLN A 87 -3.53 -25.18 12.26
C GLN A 87 -2.97 -23.80 12.66
N ASN A 88 -2.06 -23.76 13.65
CA ASN A 88 -1.44 -22.51 14.09
C ASN A 88 -0.63 -21.82 12.98
N ALA A 89 0.03 -22.60 12.11
CA ALA A 89 0.74 -22.04 10.97
C ALA A 89 -0.23 -21.41 9.96
N GLN A 90 -1.36 -22.07 9.67
CA GLN A 90 -2.40 -21.51 8.81
C GLN A 90 -2.98 -20.21 9.38
N LEU A 91 -3.24 -20.16 10.70
CA LEU A 91 -3.74 -18.97 11.37
C LEU A 91 -2.74 -17.80 11.29
N ILE A 92 -1.46 -18.05 11.57
CA ILE A 92 -0.40 -17.03 11.41
C ILE A 92 -0.36 -16.51 9.98
N ARG A 93 -0.37 -17.39 8.97
CA ARG A 93 -0.38 -17.00 7.56
C ARG A 93 -1.61 -16.13 7.24
N ASN A 94 -2.80 -16.51 7.71
CA ASN A 94 -4.02 -15.73 7.51
C ASN A 94 -3.94 -14.34 8.18
N LEU A 95 -3.39 -14.25 9.39
CA LEU A 95 -3.18 -12.96 10.07
C LEU A 95 -2.24 -12.05 9.29
N MET A 96 -1.13 -12.59 8.77
CA MET A 96 -0.21 -11.82 7.95
C MET A 96 -0.86 -11.38 6.62
N ILE A 97 -1.65 -12.26 5.96
CA ILE A 97 -2.41 -11.88 4.75
C ILE A 97 -3.39 -10.75 5.06
N ALA A 98 -4.14 -10.84 6.15
CA ALA A 98 -5.10 -9.81 6.55
C ALA A 98 -4.42 -8.47 6.86
N ALA A 99 -3.28 -8.50 7.56
CA ALA A 99 -2.49 -7.30 7.83
C ALA A 99 -1.95 -6.67 6.54
N GLN A 100 -1.44 -7.47 5.60
CA GLN A 100 -1.03 -6.99 4.28
C GLN A 100 -2.22 -6.34 3.55
N PHE A 101 -3.38 -6.99 3.53
CA PHE A 101 -4.56 -6.48 2.83
C PHE A 101 -4.95 -5.09 3.35
N VAL A 102 -5.04 -4.94 4.68
CA VAL A 102 -5.36 -3.66 5.33
C VAL A 102 -4.30 -2.59 5.04
N HIS A 103 -3.00 -2.94 5.15
CA HIS A 103 -1.90 -2.01 4.87
C HIS A 103 -1.93 -1.54 3.42
N ASP A 104 -1.98 -2.47 2.46
CA ASP A 104 -1.92 -2.20 1.03
C ASP A 104 -3.10 -1.33 0.58
N HIS A 105 -4.31 -1.64 1.04
CA HIS A 105 -5.51 -0.91 0.64
C HIS A 105 -5.54 0.52 1.17
N VAL A 106 -5.11 0.75 2.42
CA VAL A 106 -5.05 2.10 2.98
C VAL A 106 -3.96 2.92 2.29
N MET A 107 -2.80 2.33 2.04
CA MET A 107 -1.71 3.01 1.31
C MET A 107 -2.07 3.30 -0.14
N HIS A 108 -2.75 2.37 -0.82
CA HIS A 108 -3.29 2.60 -2.14
C HIS A 108 -4.29 3.76 -2.12
N PHE A 109 -5.26 3.73 -1.21
CA PHE A 109 -6.28 4.77 -1.14
C PHE A 109 -5.67 6.16 -0.95
N TYR A 110 -4.79 6.35 0.03
CA TYR A 110 -4.24 7.66 0.34
C TYR A 110 -3.04 8.03 -0.53
N GLN A 111 -1.97 7.23 -0.52
CA GLN A 111 -0.70 7.63 -1.12
C GLN A 111 -0.65 7.43 -2.62
N LEU A 112 -1.46 6.52 -3.18
CA LEU A 112 -1.49 6.28 -4.61
C LEU A 112 -2.69 6.97 -5.27
N HIS A 113 -3.88 6.87 -4.71
CA HIS A 113 -5.11 7.23 -5.43
C HIS A 113 -5.75 8.56 -5.02
N ALA A 114 -5.64 8.97 -3.75
CA ALA A 114 -6.40 10.11 -3.23
C ALA A 114 -6.13 11.42 -3.98
N LEU A 115 -4.91 11.63 -4.49
CA LEU A 115 -4.56 12.85 -5.21
C LEU A 115 -5.23 12.97 -6.60
N ASP A 116 -5.92 11.94 -7.09
CA ASP A 116 -6.83 12.07 -8.25
C ASP A 116 -8.18 12.70 -7.86
N TRP A 117 -8.52 12.70 -6.58
CA TRP A 117 -9.81 13.14 -6.05
C TRP A 117 -9.72 14.38 -5.15
N VAL A 118 -8.55 14.59 -4.54
CA VAL A 118 -8.28 15.63 -3.55
C VAL A 118 -7.40 16.71 -4.15
N ASP A 119 -7.94 17.93 -4.28
CA ASP A 119 -7.16 19.10 -4.66
C ASP A 119 -6.48 19.68 -3.40
N VAL A 120 -5.21 19.33 -3.21
CA VAL A 120 -4.45 19.73 -2.02
C VAL A 120 -4.21 21.24 -1.95
N LEU A 121 -4.14 21.95 -3.08
CA LEU A 121 -3.96 23.41 -3.06
C LEU A 121 -5.25 24.12 -2.65
N SER A 122 -6.41 23.59 -3.02
CA SER A 122 -7.70 24.13 -2.56
C SER A 122 -7.89 24.02 -1.05
N ALA A 123 -7.22 23.07 -0.38
CA ALA A 123 -7.26 22.93 1.09
C ALA A 123 -6.75 24.18 1.83
N LEU A 124 -5.91 25.01 1.19
CA LEU A 124 -5.46 26.30 1.72
C LEU A 124 -6.61 27.31 1.91
N GLN A 125 -7.74 27.11 1.24
CA GLN A 125 -8.92 27.95 1.33
C GLN A 125 -9.91 27.49 2.41
N ALA A 126 -9.70 26.31 2.99
CA ALA A 126 -10.66 25.69 3.91
C ALA A 126 -10.75 26.42 5.26
N ASP A 127 -11.94 26.41 5.86
CA ASP A 127 -12.17 26.78 7.26
C ASP A 127 -11.93 25.56 8.18
N PRO A 128 -10.94 25.59 9.09
CA PRO A 128 -10.66 24.47 9.99
C PRO A 128 -11.83 24.09 10.91
N ALA A 129 -12.67 25.05 11.33
CA ALA A 129 -13.83 24.75 12.18
C ALA A 129 -14.92 24.02 11.39
N LYS A 130 -15.16 24.41 10.13
CA LYS A 130 -16.08 23.68 9.24
C LYS A 130 -15.54 22.32 8.85
N THR A 131 -14.23 22.22 8.64
CA THR A 131 -13.54 20.95 8.39
C THR A 131 -13.73 19.98 9.57
N ALA A 132 -13.57 20.48 10.80
CA ALA A 132 -13.83 19.71 12.01
C ALA A 132 -15.28 19.24 12.11
N ALA A 133 -16.24 20.15 11.90
CA ALA A 133 -17.66 19.80 11.91
C ALA A 133 -17.99 18.74 10.84
N LEU A 134 -17.40 18.84 9.64
CA LEU A 134 -17.54 17.83 8.59
C LEU A 134 -16.99 16.48 9.05
N ALA A 135 -15.75 16.43 9.53
CA ALA A 135 -15.12 15.20 10.00
C ALA A 135 -15.93 14.50 11.10
N GLN A 136 -16.40 15.27 12.09
CA GLN A 136 -17.19 14.78 13.22
C GLN A 136 -18.60 14.32 12.82
N SER A 137 -19.15 14.83 11.72
CA SER A 137 -20.43 14.34 11.18
C SER A 137 -20.31 13.02 10.43
N LEU A 138 -19.10 12.66 10.00
CA LEU A 138 -18.81 11.44 9.23
C LEU A 138 -18.27 10.29 10.08
N SER A 139 -17.55 10.58 11.17
CA SER A 139 -16.87 9.57 11.97
C SER A 139 -16.60 10.05 13.40
N ASP A 140 -16.48 9.09 14.31
CA ASP A 140 -15.98 9.24 15.67
C ASP A 140 -14.44 9.27 15.77
N TYR A 141 -13.72 9.37 14.65
CA TYR A 141 -12.27 9.47 14.63
C TYR A 141 -11.77 10.63 15.51
N PRO A 142 -10.90 10.38 16.51
CA PRO A 142 -10.61 11.34 17.57
C PRO A 142 -9.80 12.56 17.11
N ARG A 143 -9.02 12.45 16.02
CA ARG A 143 -8.24 13.58 15.49
C ARG A 143 -9.08 14.39 14.53
N SER A 144 -10.08 15.07 15.08
CA SER A 144 -11.08 15.83 14.33
C SER A 144 -11.37 17.22 14.90
N SER A 145 -10.46 17.76 15.73
CA SER A 145 -10.64 19.08 16.33
C SER A 145 -10.32 20.23 15.34
N PRO A 146 -10.92 21.42 15.51
CA PRO A 146 -10.58 22.59 14.69
C PRO A 146 -9.09 22.95 14.76
N GLY A 147 -8.48 22.84 15.94
CA GLY A 147 -7.05 23.09 16.14
C GLY A 147 -6.17 22.13 15.34
N TYR A 148 -6.53 20.85 15.29
CA TYR A 148 -5.80 19.87 14.50
C TYR A 148 -5.80 20.21 13.00
N PHE A 149 -6.97 20.53 12.43
CA PHE A 149 -7.05 20.91 11.01
C PHE A 149 -6.35 22.24 10.73
N ALA A 150 -6.36 23.19 11.67
CA ALA A 150 -5.60 24.44 11.55
C ALA A 150 -4.10 24.18 11.51
N GLU A 151 -3.57 23.31 12.38
CA GLU A 151 -2.15 22.93 12.37
C GLU A 151 -1.72 22.26 11.06
N VAL A 152 -2.55 21.35 10.53
CA VAL A 152 -2.30 20.69 9.23
C VAL A 152 -2.29 21.73 8.11
N LYS A 153 -3.29 22.61 8.08
CA LYS A 153 -3.39 23.69 7.10
C LYS A 153 -2.17 24.62 7.16
N ASP A 154 -1.76 25.03 8.36
CA ASP A 154 -0.62 25.92 8.55
C ASP A 154 0.70 25.27 8.12
N LYS A 155 0.87 23.98 8.45
CA LYS A 155 2.03 23.21 8.00
C LYS A 155 2.08 23.13 6.48
N PHE A 156 0.95 22.85 5.83
CA PHE A 156 0.87 22.78 4.37
C PHE A 156 1.04 24.16 3.73
N THR A 157 0.51 25.22 4.34
CA THR A 157 0.70 26.61 3.90
C THR A 157 2.18 26.99 3.89
N ARG A 158 2.92 26.70 4.96
CA ARG A 158 4.38 26.93 5.01
C ARG A 158 5.12 26.11 3.96
N PHE A 159 4.72 24.85 3.79
CA PHE A 159 5.30 23.98 2.76
C PHE A 159 5.07 24.56 1.35
N ALA A 160 3.86 24.98 1.03
CA ALA A 160 3.52 25.58 -0.26
C ALA A 160 4.22 26.93 -0.49
N ALA A 161 4.29 27.78 0.53
CA ALA A 161 4.96 29.08 0.47
C ALA A 161 6.48 28.98 0.26
N SER A 162 7.10 27.84 0.57
CA SER A 162 8.53 27.61 0.32
C SER A 162 8.90 27.57 -1.17
N GLY A 163 7.90 27.40 -2.06
CA GLY A 163 8.12 27.15 -3.49
C GLY A 163 8.63 25.74 -3.82
N GLN A 164 8.90 24.91 -2.80
CA GLN A 164 9.40 23.54 -2.96
C GLN A 164 8.27 22.52 -2.76
N LEU A 165 7.33 22.45 -3.70
CA LEU A 165 6.12 21.63 -3.60
C LEU A 165 6.35 20.10 -3.61
N GLY A 166 7.57 19.64 -3.89
CA GLY A 166 7.93 18.21 -3.84
C GLY A 166 6.98 17.35 -4.68
N ILE A 167 6.37 16.35 -4.04
CA ILE A 167 5.40 15.44 -4.69
C ILE A 167 4.13 16.14 -5.20
N PHE A 168 3.87 17.38 -4.80
CA PHE A 168 2.73 18.17 -5.24
C PHE A 168 3.08 19.16 -6.36
N ALA A 169 4.34 19.24 -6.78
CA ALA A 169 4.74 20.09 -7.90
C ALA A 169 4.11 19.59 -9.21
N ASN A 170 3.66 20.52 -10.06
CA ASN A 170 3.04 20.23 -11.37
C ASN A 170 1.89 19.20 -11.32
N GLY A 171 1.15 19.14 -10.20
CA GLY A 171 -0.08 18.37 -10.10
C GLY A 171 -1.25 19.02 -10.87
N TYR A 172 -2.36 18.29 -10.98
CA TYR A 172 -3.55 18.73 -11.74
C TYR A 172 -4.44 19.72 -10.97
N TRP A 173 -3.92 20.42 -9.97
CA TRP A 173 -4.68 21.27 -9.05
C TRP A 173 -5.50 22.33 -9.79
N GLY A 174 -6.75 22.54 -9.35
CA GLY A 174 -7.72 23.41 -10.01
C GLY A 174 -8.40 22.80 -11.23
N ASN A 175 -8.07 21.56 -11.61
CA ASN A 175 -8.77 20.87 -12.70
C ASN A 175 -10.28 20.78 -12.37
N PRO A 176 -11.18 21.11 -13.32
CA PRO A 176 -12.62 21.11 -13.10
C PRO A 176 -13.20 19.72 -12.75
N ALA A 177 -12.45 18.63 -12.93
CA ALA A 177 -12.82 17.29 -12.49
C ALA A 177 -12.76 17.12 -10.97
N TYR A 178 -11.98 17.91 -10.23
CA TYR A 178 -12.05 17.94 -8.77
C TYR A 178 -13.38 18.54 -8.31
N LYS A 179 -14.09 17.83 -7.43
CA LYS A 179 -15.45 18.22 -6.98
C LYS A 179 -15.57 18.47 -5.48
N LEU A 180 -14.56 18.10 -4.71
CA LEU A 180 -14.61 18.25 -3.26
C LEU A 180 -14.48 19.73 -2.86
N PRO A 181 -15.27 20.20 -1.86
CA PRO A 181 -15.07 21.52 -1.30
C PRO A 181 -13.74 21.61 -0.53
N PRO A 182 -13.20 22.82 -0.31
CA PRO A 182 -11.96 23.02 0.44
C PRO A 182 -11.91 22.27 1.79
N GLU A 183 -13.00 22.25 2.55
CA GLU A 183 -13.10 21.55 3.83
C GLU A 183 -12.87 20.04 3.69
N ALA A 184 -13.45 19.40 2.67
CA ALA A 184 -13.23 17.98 2.41
C ALA A 184 -11.80 17.71 1.94
N ASN A 185 -11.20 18.62 1.17
CA ASN A 185 -9.81 18.50 0.74
C ASN A 185 -8.83 18.65 1.92
N LEU A 186 -9.08 19.56 2.86
CA LEU A 186 -8.27 19.70 4.08
C LEU A 186 -8.41 18.46 4.99
N MET A 187 -9.63 17.94 5.16
CA MET A 187 -9.86 16.70 5.89
C MET A 187 -9.09 15.52 5.26
N ALA A 188 -9.20 15.34 3.94
CA ALA A 188 -8.53 14.26 3.24
C ALA A 188 -7.00 14.41 3.23
N LEU A 189 -6.47 15.64 3.15
CA LEU A 189 -5.04 15.91 3.29
C LEU A 189 -4.53 15.56 4.70
N ALA A 190 -5.30 15.86 5.74
CA ALA A 190 -4.97 15.46 7.11
C ALA A 190 -4.93 13.91 7.23
N HIS A 191 -5.95 13.23 6.70
CA HIS A 191 -6.00 11.77 6.72
C HIS A 191 -4.90 11.12 5.87
N TYR A 192 -4.51 11.73 4.75
CA TYR A 192 -3.37 11.31 3.94
C TYR A 192 -2.09 11.25 4.79
N LEU A 193 -1.84 12.29 5.59
CA LEU A 193 -0.67 12.35 6.46
C LEU A 193 -0.76 11.36 7.63
N ASP A 194 -1.97 11.19 8.19
CA ASP A 194 -2.21 10.25 9.28
C ASP A 194 -2.05 8.80 8.82
N ALA A 195 -2.53 8.45 7.63
CA ALA A 195 -2.35 7.13 7.02
C ALA A 195 -0.87 6.83 6.78
N LEU A 196 -0.10 7.80 6.26
CA LEU A 196 1.35 7.66 6.05
C LEU A 196 2.10 7.42 7.37
N ALA A 197 1.64 8.01 8.47
CA ALA A 197 2.18 7.72 9.79
C ALA A 197 1.73 6.34 10.30
N TRP A 198 0.43 6.04 10.23
CA TRP A 198 -0.18 4.84 10.80
C TRP A 198 0.29 3.54 10.14
N GLN A 199 0.53 3.53 8.83
CA GLN A 199 0.88 2.33 8.06
C GLN A 199 2.08 1.55 8.63
N ARG A 200 3.05 2.23 9.24
CA ARG A 200 4.22 1.57 9.86
C ARG A 200 3.84 0.68 11.04
N GLU A 201 2.74 0.98 11.73
CA GLU A 201 2.26 0.24 12.89
C GLU A 201 1.63 -1.08 12.44
N VAL A 202 0.84 -1.07 11.36
CA VAL A 202 0.24 -2.28 10.77
C VAL A 202 1.32 -3.26 10.29
N ALA A 203 2.40 -2.72 9.72
CA ALA A 203 3.53 -3.50 9.24
C ALA A 203 4.24 -4.31 10.36
N LYS A 204 4.08 -3.93 11.64
CA LYS A 204 4.71 -4.64 12.78
C LYS A 204 4.20 -6.06 12.96
N LEU A 205 2.97 -6.38 12.53
CA LEU A 205 2.47 -7.76 12.61
C LEU A 205 3.35 -8.72 11.80
N HIS A 206 3.81 -8.29 10.62
CA HIS A 206 4.78 -9.05 9.82
C HIS A 206 6.14 -9.15 10.51
N ALA A 207 6.56 -8.14 11.27
CA ALA A 207 7.79 -8.22 12.05
C ALA A 207 7.70 -9.28 13.17
N VAL A 208 6.54 -9.41 13.83
CA VAL A 208 6.31 -10.43 14.87
C VAL A 208 6.35 -11.85 14.31
N PHE A 209 5.63 -12.11 13.22
CA PHE A 209 5.46 -13.47 12.69
C PHE A 209 6.39 -13.85 11.54
N GLY A 210 7.04 -12.87 10.92
CA GLY A 210 7.94 -13.05 9.79
C GLY A 210 9.28 -12.33 9.94
N GLY A 211 9.55 -11.70 11.08
CA GLY A 211 10.82 -11.05 11.40
C GLY A 211 11.01 -9.64 10.82
N LYS A 212 10.35 -9.28 9.71
CA LYS A 212 10.43 -7.94 9.11
C LYS A 212 9.28 -7.60 8.16
N ASN A 213 9.18 -6.32 7.82
CA ASN A 213 8.42 -5.78 6.69
C ASN A 213 9.22 -4.62 6.08
N PRO A 214 9.34 -4.51 4.74
CA PRO A 214 8.85 -5.44 3.71
C PRO A 214 9.58 -6.80 3.70
N HIS A 215 9.01 -7.75 2.97
CA HIS A 215 9.52 -9.10 2.75
C HIS A 215 9.71 -9.96 4.02
N PRO A 216 8.63 -10.27 4.77
CA PRO A 216 8.69 -11.20 5.90
C PRO A 216 9.18 -12.59 5.48
N ASN A 217 9.74 -13.36 6.42
CA ASN A 217 10.20 -14.70 6.17
C ASN A 217 9.06 -15.72 6.17
N PHE A 218 9.24 -16.82 5.44
CA PHE A 218 8.34 -17.98 5.43
C PHE A 218 9.13 -19.29 5.51
N VAL A 219 8.40 -20.40 5.65
CA VAL A 219 8.96 -21.75 5.58
C VAL A 219 7.91 -22.68 4.98
N VAL A 220 8.34 -23.59 4.11
CA VAL A 220 7.50 -24.70 3.62
C VAL A 220 7.19 -25.63 4.80
N GLY A 221 5.92 -26.00 4.95
CA GLY A 221 5.43 -26.86 6.03
C GLY A 221 4.92 -26.13 7.27
N GLY A 222 4.96 -24.79 7.33
CA GLY A 222 4.46 -24.07 8.51
C GLY A 222 4.65 -22.55 8.54
N ALA A 223 5.02 -22.04 9.71
CA ALA A 223 5.36 -20.64 9.94
C ALA A 223 6.75 -20.57 10.60
N PRO A 224 7.57 -19.53 10.31
CA PRO A 224 8.93 -19.47 10.84
C PRO A 224 8.99 -19.16 12.34
N THR A 225 7.89 -18.68 12.92
CA THR A 225 7.81 -18.31 14.35
C THR A 225 7.23 -19.47 15.16
N ALA A 226 8.10 -20.16 15.91
CA ALA A 226 7.68 -21.10 16.95
C ALA A 226 7.01 -20.35 18.12
N ILE A 227 5.97 -20.95 18.71
CA ILE A 227 5.23 -20.38 19.83
C ILE A 227 5.61 -21.12 21.11
N SER A 228 6.07 -20.38 22.12
CA SER A 228 6.16 -20.85 23.50
C SER A 228 5.50 -19.84 24.42
N VAL A 229 4.48 -20.30 25.18
CA VAL A 229 3.78 -19.49 26.19
C VAL A 229 4.31 -19.72 27.60
N SER A 230 5.30 -20.60 27.77
CA SER A 230 5.99 -20.88 29.03
C SER A 230 7.49 -20.67 28.88
N PRO A 231 8.13 -19.85 29.74
CA PRO A 231 9.58 -19.65 29.71
C PRO A 231 10.38 -20.97 29.87
N ALA A 232 9.79 -21.99 30.51
CA ALA A 232 10.47 -23.23 30.84
C ALA A 232 10.65 -24.22 29.66
N ALA A 233 9.90 -24.06 28.56
CA ALA A 233 9.93 -25.00 27.44
C ALA A 233 11.19 -24.89 26.56
N LEU A 234 11.98 -23.82 26.73
CA LEU A 234 13.22 -23.60 25.94
C LEU A 234 14.46 -24.29 26.53
N HIS A 235 14.39 -24.80 27.76
CA HIS A 235 15.56 -25.37 28.44
C HIS A 235 15.60 -26.90 28.50
N ASN A 236 14.50 -27.59 28.23
CA ASN A 236 14.45 -29.05 28.31
C ASN A 236 14.24 -29.64 26.92
N GLY A 237 15.36 -29.92 26.24
CA GLY A 237 15.40 -30.75 25.04
C GLY A 237 15.02 -32.20 25.36
N VAL A 238 13.74 -32.43 25.64
CA VAL A 238 13.19 -33.78 25.81
C VAL A 238 12.29 -34.03 24.61
N ALA A 239 12.77 -34.90 23.72
CA ALA A 239 11.98 -35.54 22.69
C ALA A 239 10.77 -36.21 23.34
N ALA A 240 9.56 -35.86 22.91
CA ALA A 240 8.37 -36.62 23.21
C ALA A 240 8.12 -37.58 22.03
N GLY A 241 8.23 -38.88 22.32
CA GLY A 241 7.77 -39.95 21.43
C GLY A 241 6.27 -40.18 21.51
#